data_AF-A0A1N6UJ33-F1
#
_entry.id   AF-A0A1N6UJ33-F1
#
_cell.length_a   1.000
_cell.length_b   1.000
_cell.length_c   1.000
_cell.angle_alpha   90.00
_cell.angle_beta   90.00
_cell.angle_gamma   90.00
#
_symmetry.space_group_name_H-M   'P 1'
#
loop_
_entity.id
_entity.type
_entity.pdbx_description
1 polymer ?
#
loop_
_entity_poly.entity_id
_entity_poly.type
_entity_poly.pdbx_seq_one_letter_code
_entity_poly.pdbx_strand_id
1 'polypeptide(L)'
;MAQVNSTQPSTQRILLNIFKWIIGMWMIFSGIGVIFTKTFFGGLLLLTGGILLIPPISKFLMQKLPFWRERIIRVVITLGILFLGLIILGMNVSPSFSDLKTTQPEESTGSKEKLPYQDYLDQTEESVKSLPKNKLEDRNHALGGLQKNTTYQKLVVNKEVSPEYLIVLNAVSKGITHSKDDEFAVDESLYFKIQKSENGEDKITFITRVIGLSLPVNGGLTKELIEVFERYKKRFRWYGSKGDTFIDGNGKETKIPENYDLTPFFALIQPKDKEVLNKLYEARQKGIASWNPKGNYLHPYLSTKEGYVDYIKQVDPESPHIPKVDIDITAPELYRAYEANEVFADEEYKGKKMAVTGVVGNIGKDILDNPYISLRVDYFQSVNCYFSDKNNKIISQISKGQKVTIIGECAGLTLTDVVVQDCELWE
;
A
#
# COMPACT_ATOMS: atom_id res chain seq x y z
N MET A 1 -39.47 53.49 46.60
CA MET A 1 -39.46 52.79 45.29
C MET A 1 -38.10 52.15 45.12
N ALA A 2 -38.01 50.84 45.29
CA ALA A 2 -36.76 50.08 45.18
C ALA A 2 -36.45 49.82 43.70
N GLN A 3 -35.32 50.31 43.21
CA GLN A 3 -34.78 49.91 41.90
C GLN A 3 -33.95 48.65 42.07
N VAL A 4 -34.45 47.56 41.49
CA VAL A 4 -33.75 46.29 41.32
C VAL A 4 -32.72 46.47 40.22
N ASN A 5 -31.44 46.56 40.58
CA ASN A 5 -30.34 46.50 39.61
C ASN A 5 -30.08 45.02 39.24
N SER A 6 -30.69 44.56 38.15
CA SER A 6 -30.34 43.29 37.52
C SER A 6 -29.13 43.50 36.58
N THR A 7 -27.92 43.20 37.05
CA THR A 7 -26.74 43.14 36.17
C THR A 7 -26.80 41.86 35.31
N GLN A 8 -27.39 41.96 34.12
CA GLN A 8 -27.38 40.88 33.13
C GLN A 8 -25.95 40.74 32.56
N PRO A 9 -25.34 39.54 32.54
CA PRO A 9 -23.98 39.36 32.03
C PRO A 9 -23.93 39.59 30.51
N SER A 10 -22.92 40.34 30.04
CA SER A 10 -22.74 40.61 28.61
C SER A 10 -22.63 39.34 27.77
N THR A 11 -23.20 39.34 26.57
CA THR A 11 -23.25 38.19 25.64
C THR A 11 -21.88 37.53 25.43
N GLN A 12 -20.80 38.33 25.41
CA GLN A 12 -19.42 37.84 25.32
C GLN A 12 -18.99 36.97 26.51
N ARG A 13 -19.43 37.27 27.74
CA ARG A 13 -19.12 36.46 28.93
C ARG A 13 -19.84 35.12 28.90
N ILE A 14 -21.07 35.10 28.37
CA ILE A 14 -21.86 33.88 28.19
C ILE A 14 -21.18 32.97 27.15
N LEU A 15 -20.83 33.52 25.99
CA LEU A 15 -20.11 32.80 24.93
C LEU A 15 -18.76 32.24 25.39
N LEU A 16 -17.98 33.03 26.14
CA LEU A 16 -16.69 32.58 26.67
C LEU A 16 -16.84 31.44 27.69
N ASN A 17 -17.91 31.44 28.49
CA ASN A 17 -18.18 30.36 29.43
C ASN A 17 -18.62 29.07 28.71
N ILE A 18 -19.45 29.18 27.67
CA ILE A 18 -19.82 28.03 26.82
C ILE A 18 -18.58 27.45 26.15
N PHE A 19 -17.72 28.29 25.60
CA PHE A 19 -16.47 27.87 24.96
C PHE A 19 -15.53 27.10 25.91
N LYS A 20 -15.39 27.56 27.16
CA LYS A 20 -14.61 26.85 28.20
C LYS A 20 -15.16 25.46 28.50
N TRP A 21 -16.49 25.31 28.51
CA TRP A 21 -17.13 24.01 28.70
C TRP A 21 -16.87 23.06 27.53
N ILE A 22 -17.02 23.55 26.29
CA ILE A 22 -16.80 22.74 25.08
C ILE A 22 -15.36 22.26 25.02
N ILE A 23 -14.39 23.16 25.19
CA ILE A 23 -12.97 22.80 25.17
C ILE A 23 -12.62 21.89 26.34
N GLY A 24 -13.10 22.21 27.55
CA GLY A 24 -12.85 21.39 28.73
C GLY A 24 -13.31 19.94 28.53
N MET A 25 -14.53 19.73 28.03
CA MET A 25 -15.05 18.39 27.75
C MET A 25 -14.29 17.69 26.62
N TRP A 26 -13.98 18.39 25.53
CA TRP A 26 -13.21 17.81 24.43
C TRP A 26 -11.82 17.33 24.88
N MET A 27 -11.14 18.13 25.73
CA MET A 27 -9.84 17.78 26.30
C MET A 27 -9.92 16.61 27.29
N ILE A 28 -11.02 16.47 28.04
CA ILE A 28 -11.25 15.33 28.93
C ILE A 28 -11.45 14.05 28.12
N PHE A 29 -12.31 14.06 27.10
CA PHE A 29 -12.51 12.88 26.23
C PHE A 29 -11.23 12.49 25.50
N SER A 30 -10.49 13.48 24.99
CA SER A 30 -9.17 13.25 24.38
C SER A 30 -8.17 12.67 25.38
N GLY A 31 -8.09 13.23 26.60
CA GLY A 31 -7.23 12.73 27.66
C GLY A 31 -7.54 11.27 28.04
N ILE A 32 -8.82 10.92 28.21
CA ILE A 32 -9.26 9.55 28.49
C ILE A 32 -8.85 8.61 27.34
N GLY A 33 -9.10 9.00 26.09
CA GLY A 33 -8.72 8.19 24.93
C GLY A 33 -7.21 7.95 24.85
N VAL A 34 -6.39 8.94 25.20
CA VAL A 34 -4.92 8.83 25.19
C VAL A 34 -4.40 7.91 26.29
N ILE A 35 -5.04 7.91 27.47
CA ILE A 35 -4.69 7.00 28.59
C ILE A 35 -4.78 5.53 28.16
N PHE A 36 -5.82 5.18 27.39
CA PHE A 36 -6.06 3.79 26.96
C PHE A 36 -5.27 3.36 25.72
N THR A 37 -4.64 4.29 24.99
CA THR A 37 -4.06 4.00 23.67
C THR A 37 -2.57 4.26 23.54
N LYS A 38 -1.99 5.24 24.25
CA LYS A 38 -0.62 5.70 23.97
C LYS A 38 0.22 6.05 25.19
N THR A 39 -0.24 6.95 26.06
CA THR A 39 0.57 7.46 27.18
C THR A 39 -0.29 7.76 28.40
N PHE A 40 -0.05 7.04 29.50
CA PHE A 40 -0.81 7.26 30.74
C PHE A 40 -0.63 8.69 31.27
N PHE A 41 0.61 9.17 31.37
CA PHE A 41 0.91 10.50 31.93
C PHE A 41 0.49 11.66 31.03
N GLY A 42 0.69 11.55 29.71
CA GLY A 42 0.24 12.56 28.75
C GLY A 42 -1.28 12.71 28.77
N GLY A 43 -2.00 11.58 28.76
CA GLY A 43 -3.45 11.58 28.88
C GLY A 43 -3.95 12.10 30.24
N LEU A 44 -3.27 11.79 31.35
CA LEU A 44 -3.61 12.32 32.68
C LEU A 44 -3.44 13.85 32.76
N LEU A 45 -2.40 14.41 32.14
CA LEU A 45 -2.18 15.86 32.08
C LEU A 45 -3.23 16.57 31.22
N LEU A 46 -3.63 16.00 30.08
CA LEU A 46 -4.72 16.56 29.27
C LEU A 46 -6.06 16.50 30.02
N LEU A 47 -6.34 15.39 30.70
CA LEU A 47 -7.55 15.20 31.49
C LEU A 47 -7.61 16.23 32.62
N THR A 48 -6.52 16.39 33.40
CA THR A 48 -6.45 17.36 34.49
C THR A 48 -6.55 18.80 34.00
N GLY A 49 -5.86 19.16 32.91
CA GLY A 49 -5.97 20.49 32.30
C GLY A 49 -7.39 20.79 31.76
N GLY A 50 -8.06 19.79 31.17
CA GLY A 50 -9.45 19.89 30.72
C GLY A 50 -10.43 20.09 31.89
N ILE A 51 -10.22 19.37 32.99
CA ILE A 51 -10.98 19.52 34.25
C ILE A 51 -10.82 20.94 34.83
N LEU A 52 -9.62 21.50 34.80
CA LEU A 52 -9.35 22.85 35.32
C LEU A 52 -10.02 23.98 34.51
N LEU A 53 -10.31 23.74 33.21
CA LEU A 53 -11.05 24.65 32.36
C LEU A 53 -12.56 24.69 32.68
N ILE A 54 -13.11 23.65 33.31
CA ILE A 54 -14.53 23.56 33.66
C ILE A 54 -14.86 24.60 34.74
N PRO A 55 -15.77 25.57 34.49
CA PRO A 55 -16.00 26.69 35.39
C PRO A 55 -16.39 26.33 36.83
N PRO A 56 -17.25 25.33 37.11
CA PRO A 56 -17.53 24.86 38.48
C PRO A 56 -16.27 24.45 39.26
N ILE A 57 -15.38 23.70 38.62
CA ILE A 57 -14.17 23.13 39.24
C ILE A 57 -13.15 24.25 39.49
N SER A 58 -13.01 25.13 38.51
CA SER A 58 -12.20 26.33 38.62
C SER A 58 -12.65 27.22 39.79
N LYS A 59 -13.96 27.41 39.99
CA LYS A 59 -14.53 28.16 41.12
C LYS A 59 -14.32 27.47 42.47
N PHE A 60 -14.47 26.15 42.52
CA PHE A 60 -14.19 25.36 43.73
C PHE A 60 -12.73 25.50 44.18
N LEU A 61 -11.78 25.48 43.25
CA LEU A 61 -10.36 25.68 43.57
C LEU A 61 -10.05 27.09 44.08
N MET A 62 -10.78 28.12 43.65
CA MET A 62 -10.63 29.48 44.22
C MET A 62 -11.01 29.57 45.70
N GLN A 63 -11.89 28.68 46.17
CA GLN A 63 -12.30 28.62 47.57
C GLN A 63 -11.22 27.95 48.43
N LYS A 64 -10.53 26.94 47.91
CA LYS A 64 -9.55 26.14 48.65
C LYS A 64 -8.10 26.63 48.53
N LEU A 65 -7.72 27.26 47.41
CA LEU A 65 -6.34 27.64 47.11
C LEU A 65 -6.25 29.17 46.90
N PRO A 66 -5.54 29.91 47.77
CA PRO A 66 -5.49 31.37 47.70
C PRO A 66 -4.82 31.89 46.41
N PHE A 67 -3.79 31.19 45.92
CA PHE A 67 -3.10 31.55 44.67
C PHE A 67 -3.93 31.32 43.40
N TRP A 68 -4.96 30.45 43.44
CA TRP A 68 -5.82 30.16 42.29
C TRP A 68 -6.84 31.28 42.00
N ARG A 69 -7.00 32.23 42.94
CA ARG A 69 -7.83 33.43 42.77
C ARG A 69 -7.24 34.37 41.71
N GLU A 70 -5.91 34.41 41.59
CA GLU A 70 -5.21 35.20 40.60
C GLU A 70 -5.47 34.70 39.17
N ARG A 71 -5.99 35.60 38.33
CA ARG A 71 -6.40 35.26 36.96
C ARG A 71 -5.22 34.78 36.12
N ILE A 72 -4.07 35.43 36.27
CA ILE A 72 -2.86 35.14 35.49
C ILE A 72 -2.33 33.76 35.88
N ILE A 73 -2.17 33.49 37.18
CA ILE A 73 -1.68 32.21 37.71
C ILE A 73 -2.53 31.05 37.21
N ARG A 74 -3.85 31.19 37.25
CA ARG A 74 -4.78 30.17 36.78
C ARG A 74 -4.61 29.85 35.30
N VAL A 75 -4.51 30.88 34.46
CA VAL A 75 -4.35 30.70 33.02
C VAL A 75 -3.00 30.06 32.71
N VAL A 76 -1.92 30.54 33.34
CA VAL A 76 -0.56 30.02 33.13
C VAL A 76 -0.45 28.56 33.56
N ILE A 77 -0.97 28.19 34.74
CA ILE A 77 -0.90 26.79 35.20
C ILE A 77 -1.76 25.88 34.31
N THR A 78 -2.97 26.31 33.94
CA THR A 78 -3.85 25.50 33.10
C THR A 78 -3.26 25.29 31.71
N LEU A 79 -2.73 26.35 31.09
CA LEU A 79 -2.07 26.25 29.78
C LEU A 79 -0.74 25.49 29.86
N GLY A 80 0.02 25.64 30.95
CA GLY A 80 1.26 24.90 31.18
C GLY A 80 1.03 23.39 31.30
N ILE A 81 0.00 22.96 32.04
CA ILE A 81 -0.40 21.55 32.15
C ILE A 81 -0.82 20.98 30.79
N LEU A 82 -1.64 21.73 30.04
CA LEU A 82 -2.09 21.31 28.71
C LEU A 82 -0.94 21.24 27.71
N PHE A 83 -0.05 22.24 27.71
CA PHE A 83 1.12 22.27 26.84
C PHE A 83 2.09 21.13 27.16
N LEU A 84 2.35 20.87 28.44
CA LEU A 84 3.18 19.74 28.87
C LEU A 84 2.56 18.39 28.49
N GLY A 85 1.24 18.24 28.64
CA GLY A 85 0.51 17.06 28.18
C GLY A 85 0.63 16.84 26.66
N LEU A 86 0.50 17.90 25.87
CA LEU A 86 0.68 17.87 24.42
C LEU A 86 2.13 17.57 24.01
N ILE A 87 3.13 18.06 24.73
CA ILE A 87 4.54 17.73 24.50
C ILE A 87 4.79 16.25 24.77
N ILE A 88 4.33 15.71 25.91
CA ILE A 88 4.51 14.28 26.25
C ILE A 88 3.81 13.38 25.25
N LEU A 89 2.65 13.81 24.73
CA LEU A 89 1.98 13.16 23.60
C LEU A 89 2.86 13.22 22.35
N GLY A 90 3.35 14.39 21.96
CA GLY A 90 4.20 14.58 20.78
C GLY A 90 5.51 13.77 20.83
N MET A 91 6.10 13.62 22.02
CA MET A 91 7.27 12.77 22.25
C MET A 91 6.98 11.28 22.00
N ASN A 92 5.71 10.84 22.05
CA ASN A 92 5.26 9.47 21.77
C ASN A 92 4.50 9.32 20.44
N VAL A 93 4.49 10.36 19.58
CA VAL A 93 4.03 10.27 18.17
C VAL A 93 5.23 10.26 17.19
N SER A 94 6.39 9.81 17.66
CA SER A 94 7.46 9.29 16.79
C SER A 94 7.30 7.76 16.69
N PRO A 95 7.40 7.15 15.50
CA PRO A 95 7.48 5.70 15.39
C PRO A 95 8.79 5.21 16.02
N SER A 96 8.65 4.19 16.87
CA SER A 96 9.69 3.44 17.56
C SER A 96 11.00 3.30 16.78
N PHE A 97 12.03 4.02 17.22
CA PHE A 97 13.43 3.63 17.09
C PHE A 97 13.85 3.13 18.48
N SER A 98 13.87 1.81 18.65
CA SER A 98 14.54 1.19 19.78
C SER A 98 15.28 -0.04 19.29
N ASP A 99 16.52 0.17 18.88
CA ASP A 99 17.58 -0.73 19.28
C ASP A 99 18.75 0.08 19.85
N LEU A 100 19.18 -0.37 21.02
CA LEU A 100 20.48 -0.17 21.66
C LEU A 100 20.72 1.06 22.56
N LYS A 101 20.65 0.74 23.86
CA LYS A 101 21.66 0.96 24.91
C LYS A 101 22.59 2.17 24.79
N THR A 102 22.47 3.02 25.81
CA THR A 102 23.48 3.92 26.40
C THR A 102 24.94 3.56 26.11
N THR A 103 25.69 4.49 25.52
CA THR A 103 26.99 5.01 26.02
C THR A 103 27.22 6.41 25.41
N GLN A 104 27.61 7.40 26.20
CA GLN A 104 28.11 8.72 25.76
C GLN A 104 29.66 8.73 25.80
N PRO A 105 30.39 9.71 25.21
CA PRO A 105 30.04 10.67 24.15
C PRO A 105 31.16 10.83 23.08
N GLU A 106 30.84 10.90 21.78
CA GLU A 106 31.76 11.47 20.77
C GLU A 106 31.01 12.31 19.73
N GLU A 107 31.77 13.23 19.14
CA GLU A 107 31.37 14.48 18.50
C GLU A 107 30.51 14.40 17.22
N SER A 108 29.76 15.48 17.01
CA SER A 108 29.10 15.98 15.79
C SER A 108 29.17 15.16 14.49
N THR A 109 28.00 14.79 13.95
CA THR A 109 27.57 15.12 12.58
C THR A 109 26.08 14.82 12.42
N GLY A 110 25.29 15.78 11.94
CA GLY A 110 23.86 15.60 11.73
C GLY A 110 23.57 14.62 10.59
N SER A 111 22.97 13.47 10.89
CA SER A 111 22.45 12.55 9.88
C SER A 111 21.13 13.10 9.33
N LYS A 112 21.14 13.56 8.07
CA LYS A 112 19.90 13.72 7.29
C LYS A 112 19.19 12.37 7.24
N GLU A 113 17.90 12.36 7.57
CA GLU A 113 17.04 11.18 7.39
C GLU A 113 17.15 10.68 5.94
N LYS A 114 17.55 9.41 5.76
CA LYS A 114 17.83 8.81 4.45
C LYS A 114 16.52 8.72 3.65
N LEU A 115 16.53 9.13 2.37
CA LEU A 115 15.33 9.04 1.51
C LEU A 115 14.88 7.56 1.39
N PRO A 116 13.58 7.26 1.30
CA PRO A 116 13.08 5.87 1.21
C PRO A 116 13.67 5.06 0.04
N TYR A 117 14.05 5.74 -1.04
CA TYR A 117 14.65 5.17 -2.25
C TYR A 117 16.14 5.51 -2.40
N GLN A 118 16.83 5.88 -1.32
CA GLN A 118 18.24 6.25 -1.39
C GLN A 118 19.13 5.08 -1.84
N ASP A 119 18.82 3.85 -1.42
CA ASP A 119 19.56 2.65 -1.86
C ASP A 119 19.51 2.49 -3.38
N TYR A 120 18.37 2.80 -4.01
CA TYR A 120 18.24 2.80 -5.47
C TYR A 120 19.08 3.90 -6.13
N LEU A 121 19.16 5.10 -5.52
CA LEU A 121 20.00 6.18 -6.02
C LEU A 121 21.49 5.83 -5.94
N ASP A 122 21.91 5.23 -4.83
CA ASP A 122 23.29 4.78 -4.62
C ASP A 122 23.65 3.71 -5.66
N GLN A 123 22.77 2.72 -5.88
CA GLN A 123 22.93 1.70 -6.93
C GLN A 123 22.94 2.29 -8.35
N THR A 124 22.10 3.30 -8.60
CA THR A 124 22.05 4.02 -9.89
C THR A 124 23.39 4.73 -10.14
N GLU A 125 23.93 5.41 -9.14
CA GLU A 125 25.22 6.10 -9.27
C GLU A 125 26.36 5.12 -9.58
N GLU A 126 26.41 3.99 -8.87
CA GLU A 126 27.39 2.93 -9.13
C GLU A 126 27.22 2.32 -10.54
N SER A 127 25.98 2.03 -10.93
CA SER A 127 25.65 1.50 -12.26
C SER A 127 26.13 2.46 -13.35
N VAL A 128 25.85 3.76 -13.23
CA VAL A 128 26.30 4.78 -14.19
C VAL A 128 27.82 4.86 -14.29
N LYS A 129 28.54 4.77 -13.16
CA LYS A 129 30.02 4.77 -13.15
C LYS A 129 30.62 3.54 -13.86
N SER A 130 29.90 2.42 -13.82
CA SER A 130 30.31 1.15 -14.43
C SER A 130 29.96 1.02 -15.92
N LEU A 131 29.17 1.94 -16.48
CA LEU A 131 28.73 1.85 -17.88
C LEU A 131 29.90 1.94 -18.87
N PRO A 132 29.89 1.13 -19.94
CA PRO A 132 30.75 1.32 -21.09
C PRO A 132 30.61 2.73 -21.68
N LYS A 133 31.70 3.29 -22.23
CA LYS A 133 31.74 4.67 -22.74
C LYS A 133 30.60 4.99 -23.72
N ASN A 134 30.32 4.09 -24.66
CA ASN A 134 29.23 4.26 -25.63
C ASN A 134 27.86 4.32 -24.93
N LYS A 135 27.59 3.44 -23.95
CA LYS A 135 26.34 3.44 -23.19
C LYS A 135 26.19 4.68 -22.30
N LEU A 136 27.29 5.19 -21.75
CA LEU A 136 27.30 6.43 -21.00
C LEU A 136 26.97 7.64 -21.91
N GLU A 137 27.54 7.69 -23.11
CA GLU A 137 27.22 8.70 -24.12
C GLU A 137 25.74 8.64 -24.54
N ASP A 138 25.22 7.43 -24.81
CA ASP A 138 23.81 7.21 -25.13
C ASP A 138 22.88 7.68 -24.00
N ARG A 139 23.20 7.33 -22.74
CA ARG A 139 22.46 7.77 -21.55
C ARG A 139 22.44 9.29 -21.46
N ASN A 140 23.59 9.95 -21.60
CA ASN A 140 23.71 11.40 -21.49
C ASN A 140 22.94 12.11 -22.62
N HIS A 141 23.00 11.57 -23.84
CA HIS A 141 22.22 12.08 -24.96
C HIS A 141 20.70 11.92 -24.72
N ALA A 142 20.27 10.76 -24.21
CA ALA A 142 18.88 10.51 -23.86
C ALA A 142 18.37 11.47 -22.77
N LEU A 143 19.15 11.70 -21.72
CA LEU A 143 18.84 12.66 -20.65
C LEU A 143 18.80 14.10 -21.16
N GLY A 144 19.77 14.51 -21.98
CA GLY A 144 19.82 15.86 -22.54
C GLY A 144 18.62 16.16 -23.44
N GLY A 145 18.15 15.18 -24.22
CA GLY A 145 16.91 15.33 -24.99
C GLY A 145 15.65 15.25 -24.12
N LEU A 146 15.65 14.43 -23.06
CA LEU A 146 14.53 14.36 -22.11
C LEU A 146 14.37 15.69 -21.37
N GLN A 147 15.46 16.36 -21.00
CA GLN A 147 15.43 17.67 -20.36
C GLN A 147 14.83 18.76 -21.26
N LYS A 148 14.84 18.62 -22.59
CA LYS A 148 14.24 19.58 -23.52
C LYS A 148 12.76 19.29 -23.81
N ASN A 149 12.27 18.11 -23.44
CA ASN A 149 10.90 17.67 -23.67
C ASN A 149 9.90 18.51 -22.85
N THR A 150 8.77 18.87 -23.44
CA THR A 150 7.81 19.79 -22.79
C THR A 150 7.09 19.12 -21.62
N THR A 151 6.79 17.82 -21.71
CA THR A 151 6.25 17.03 -20.60
C THR A 151 7.24 16.95 -19.43
N TYR A 152 8.54 16.77 -19.71
CA TYR A 152 9.58 16.85 -18.68
C TYR A 152 9.62 18.22 -18.02
N GLN A 153 9.56 19.31 -18.79
CA GLN A 153 9.54 20.67 -18.24
C GLN A 153 8.35 20.88 -17.30
N LYS A 154 7.15 20.43 -17.69
CA LYS A 154 5.95 20.53 -16.83
C LYS A 154 6.07 19.68 -15.57
N LEU A 155 6.42 18.41 -15.72
CA LEU A 155 6.44 17.47 -14.60
C LEU A 155 7.64 17.66 -13.68
N VAL A 156 8.84 17.85 -14.22
CA VAL A 156 10.07 17.89 -13.41
C VAL A 156 10.40 19.32 -12.97
N VAL A 157 10.47 20.26 -13.91
CA VAL A 157 10.93 21.63 -13.63
C VAL A 157 9.82 22.45 -12.95
N ASN A 158 8.64 22.48 -13.56
CA ASN A 158 7.50 23.26 -13.05
C ASN A 158 6.75 22.54 -11.92
N LYS A 159 7.10 21.28 -11.64
CA LYS A 159 6.50 20.44 -10.60
C LYS A 159 4.97 20.36 -10.69
N GLU A 160 4.44 20.43 -11.90
CA GLU A 160 3.01 20.40 -12.15
C GLU A 160 2.40 19.08 -11.64
N VAL A 161 1.21 19.17 -11.06
CA VAL A 161 0.43 18.02 -10.60
C VAL A 161 -1.00 18.17 -11.12
N SER A 162 -1.25 17.52 -12.25
CA SER A 162 -2.57 17.44 -12.88
C SER A 162 -2.98 16.00 -13.16
N PRO A 163 -4.27 15.62 -12.98
CA PRO A 163 -4.77 14.29 -13.31
C PRO A 163 -4.54 13.87 -14.77
N GLU A 164 -4.37 14.82 -15.70
CA GLU A 164 -4.10 14.54 -17.11
C GLU A 164 -2.78 13.78 -17.37
N TYR A 165 -1.80 13.88 -16.46
CA TYR A 165 -0.53 13.14 -16.58
C TYR A 165 -0.56 11.79 -15.83
N LEU A 166 -1.64 11.44 -15.13
CA LEU A 166 -1.75 10.12 -14.51
C LEU A 166 -1.67 9.00 -15.55
N ILE A 167 -2.27 9.18 -16.72
CA ILE A 167 -2.17 8.21 -17.83
C ILE A 167 -0.72 8.10 -18.36
N VAL A 168 0.05 9.18 -18.32
CA VAL A 168 1.47 9.21 -18.73
C VAL A 168 2.33 8.43 -17.72
N LEU A 169 2.16 8.68 -16.42
CA LEU A 169 2.90 7.98 -15.37
C LEU A 169 2.47 6.51 -15.24
N ASN A 170 1.19 6.21 -15.50
CA ASN A 170 0.68 4.85 -15.61
C ASN A 170 1.33 4.10 -16.78
N ALA A 171 1.48 4.75 -17.94
CA ALA A 171 2.14 4.15 -19.09
C ALA A 171 3.61 3.83 -18.82
N VAL A 172 4.33 4.69 -18.09
CA VAL A 172 5.69 4.37 -17.59
C VAL A 172 5.66 3.15 -16.67
N SER A 173 4.79 3.15 -15.66
CA SER A 173 4.68 2.04 -14.71
C SER A 173 4.34 0.71 -15.39
N LYS A 174 3.41 0.75 -16.36
CA LYS A 174 3.04 -0.43 -17.15
C LYS A 174 4.18 -0.86 -18.08
N GLY A 175 4.92 0.07 -18.66
CA GLY A 175 6.11 -0.23 -19.46
C GLY A 175 7.22 -0.92 -18.67
N ILE A 176 7.44 -0.52 -17.41
CA ILE A 176 8.37 -1.21 -16.50
C ILE A 176 7.99 -2.68 -16.33
N THR A 177 6.70 -2.99 -16.14
CA THR A 177 6.24 -4.39 -16.03
C THR A 177 6.40 -5.21 -17.32
N HIS A 178 6.50 -4.57 -18.48
CA HIS A 178 6.67 -5.24 -19.78
C HIS A 178 8.14 -5.29 -20.23
N SER A 179 9.05 -4.70 -19.46
CA SER A 179 10.46 -4.62 -19.82
C SER A 179 11.15 -5.98 -19.74
N LYS A 180 12.10 -6.17 -20.64
CA LYS A 180 13.04 -7.29 -20.72
C LYS A 180 14.46 -6.72 -20.65
N ASP A 181 15.48 -7.55 -20.85
CA ASP A 181 16.89 -7.20 -20.60
C ASP A 181 17.33 -5.88 -21.25
N ASP A 182 17.02 -5.66 -22.52
CA ASP A 182 17.33 -4.45 -23.27
C ASP A 182 16.14 -3.87 -24.08
N GLU A 183 14.97 -4.48 -23.94
CA GLU A 183 13.75 -4.11 -24.63
C GLU A 183 12.67 -3.65 -23.67
N PHE A 184 11.85 -2.70 -24.12
CA PHE A 184 10.64 -2.31 -23.42
C PHE A 184 9.53 -2.01 -24.43
N ALA A 185 8.29 -2.06 -23.94
CA ALA A 185 7.12 -1.71 -24.73
C ALA A 185 6.21 -0.77 -23.94
N VAL A 186 5.48 0.07 -24.67
CA VAL A 186 4.35 0.82 -24.12
C VAL A 186 3.10 0.03 -24.47
N ASP A 187 2.20 -0.15 -23.49
CA ASP A 187 0.90 -0.77 -23.72
C ASP A 187 0.17 -0.08 -24.87
N GLU A 188 -0.31 -0.88 -25.83
CA GLU A 188 -0.91 -0.37 -27.08
C GLU A 188 -2.13 0.52 -26.83
N SER A 189 -2.99 0.15 -25.88
CA SER A 189 -4.18 0.94 -25.53
C SER A 189 -3.79 2.30 -24.94
N LEU A 190 -2.82 2.30 -24.02
CA LEU A 190 -2.29 3.54 -23.44
C LEU A 190 -1.59 4.40 -24.50
N TYR A 191 -0.79 3.78 -25.37
CA TYR A 191 -0.10 4.47 -26.45
C TYR A 191 -1.09 5.26 -27.33
N PHE A 192 -2.13 4.61 -27.84
CA PHE A 192 -3.10 5.28 -28.71
C PHE A 192 -3.89 6.38 -28.00
N LYS A 193 -4.27 6.18 -26.73
CA LYS A 193 -4.96 7.21 -25.94
C LYS A 193 -4.07 8.43 -25.73
N ILE A 194 -2.79 8.23 -25.40
CA ILE A 194 -1.84 9.30 -25.12
C ILE A 194 -1.45 10.04 -26.40
N GLN A 195 -1.17 9.31 -27.49
CA GLN A 195 -0.80 9.88 -28.78
C GLN A 195 -1.89 10.83 -29.32
N LYS A 196 -3.17 10.48 -29.11
CA LYS A 196 -4.31 11.33 -29.52
C LYS A 196 -4.58 12.51 -28.57
N SER A 197 -3.92 12.57 -27.42
CA SER A 197 -4.08 13.66 -26.47
C SER A 197 -3.27 14.89 -26.86
N GLU A 198 -3.55 16.03 -26.23
CA GLU A 198 -2.76 17.26 -26.43
C GLU A 198 -1.27 17.00 -26.14
N ASN A 199 -0.39 17.40 -27.07
CA ASN A 199 1.05 17.13 -27.03
C ASN A 199 1.39 15.63 -26.90
N GLY A 200 0.59 14.77 -27.54
CA GLY A 200 0.70 13.31 -27.42
C GLY A 200 2.06 12.74 -27.80
N GLU A 201 2.66 13.17 -28.90
CA GLU A 201 3.99 12.69 -29.33
C GLU A 201 5.10 13.05 -28.33
N ASP A 202 5.02 14.24 -27.75
CA ASP A 202 5.95 14.68 -26.70
C ASP A 202 5.78 13.83 -25.43
N LYS A 203 4.54 13.53 -25.02
CA LYS A 203 4.25 12.62 -23.90
C LYS A 203 4.76 11.20 -24.16
N ILE A 204 4.57 10.67 -25.37
CA ILE A 204 5.10 9.35 -25.76
C ILE A 204 6.63 9.36 -25.67
N THR A 205 7.28 10.41 -26.15
CA THR A 205 8.74 10.56 -26.06
C THR A 205 9.22 10.61 -24.61
N PHE A 206 8.50 11.29 -23.73
CA PHE A 206 8.77 11.28 -22.29
C PHE A 206 8.67 9.85 -21.73
N ILE A 207 7.57 9.15 -22.02
CA ILE A 207 7.29 7.79 -21.53
C ILE A 207 8.40 6.83 -21.93
N THR A 208 8.72 6.75 -23.23
CA THR A 208 9.71 5.80 -23.75
C THR A 208 11.09 6.07 -23.21
N ARG A 209 11.50 7.33 -23.07
CA ARG A 209 12.79 7.70 -22.47
C ARG A 209 12.86 7.34 -20.99
N VAL A 210 11.79 7.57 -20.22
CA VAL A 210 11.76 7.22 -18.79
C VAL A 210 11.80 5.71 -18.60
N ILE A 211 11.03 4.93 -19.38
CA ILE A 211 11.10 3.46 -19.32
C ILE A 211 12.51 2.98 -19.73
N GLY A 212 13.06 3.51 -20.82
CA GLY A 212 14.42 3.17 -21.25
C GLY A 212 15.48 3.45 -20.17
N LEU A 213 15.39 4.59 -19.48
CA LEU A 213 16.29 4.91 -18.37
C LEU A 213 16.13 3.96 -17.17
N SER A 214 14.94 3.39 -16.97
CA SER A 214 14.69 2.43 -15.89
C SER A 214 15.41 1.09 -16.07
N LEU A 215 15.86 0.78 -17.29
CA LEU A 215 16.63 -0.43 -17.56
C LEU A 215 18.03 -0.36 -16.93
N PRO A 216 18.50 -1.41 -16.24
CA PRO A 216 19.83 -1.47 -15.63
C PRO A 216 20.96 -1.18 -16.62
N VAL A 217 20.85 -1.69 -17.85
CA VAL A 217 21.84 -1.46 -18.94
C VAL A 217 21.98 0.01 -19.35
N ASN A 218 21.02 0.84 -18.97
CA ASN A 218 21.04 2.28 -19.23
C ASN A 218 21.34 3.10 -17.98
N GLY A 219 21.58 2.47 -16.82
CA GLY A 219 22.06 3.12 -15.60
C GLY A 219 20.99 3.66 -14.65
N GLY A 220 19.70 3.35 -14.82
CA GLY A 220 18.66 3.65 -13.83
C GLY A 220 18.05 5.07 -13.89
N LEU A 221 16.99 5.29 -13.12
CA LEU A 221 16.23 6.54 -13.08
C LEU A 221 16.95 7.64 -12.30
N THR A 222 16.72 8.89 -12.69
CA THR A 222 17.25 10.04 -11.93
C THR A 222 16.35 10.38 -10.73
N LYS A 223 16.92 11.06 -9.74
CA LYS A 223 16.19 11.52 -8.55
C LYS A 223 14.99 12.40 -8.92
N GLU A 224 15.16 13.28 -9.89
CA GLU A 224 14.13 14.24 -10.31
C GLU A 224 12.91 13.51 -10.90
N LEU A 225 13.13 12.41 -11.63
CA LEU A 225 12.06 11.56 -12.16
C LEU A 225 11.33 10.84 -11.03
N ILE A 226 12.05 10.30 -10.05
CA ILE A 226 11.45 9.66 -8.86
C ILE A 226 10.59 10.66 -8.09
N GLU A 227 11.05 11.90 -7.93
CA GLU A 227 10.31 12.96 -7.25
C GLU A 227 8.98 13.31 -7.96
N VAL A 228 8.86 13.11 -9.28
CA VAL A 228 7.57 13.24 -9.98
C VAL A 228 6.58 12.20 -9.47
N PHE A 229 6.97 10.93 -9.45
CA PHE A 229 6.12 9.85 -8.98
C PHE A 229 5.75 10.03 -7.51
N GLU A 230 6.69 10.40 -6.65
CA GLU A 230 6.41 10.68 -5.24
C GLU A 230 5.38 11.80 -5.05
N ARG A 231 5.48 12.91 -5.81
CA ARG A 231 4.46 13.98 -5.75
C ARG A 231 3.08 13.49 -6.20
N TYR A 232 3.04 12.68 -7.26
CA TYR A 232 1.79 12.13 -7.76
C TYR A 232 1.17 11.11 -6.80
N LYS A 233 1.98 10.21 -6.21
CA LYS A 233 1.55 9.31 -5.13
C LYS A 233 1.03 10.10 -3.94
N LYS A 234 1.68 11.19 -3.55
CA LYS A 234 1.19 12.03 -2.44
C LYS A 234 -0.15 12.68 -2.75
N ARG A 235 -0.37 13.12 -3.99
CA ARG A 235 -1.61 13.79 -4.41
C ARG A 235 -2.78 12.81 -4.65
N PHE A 236 -2.50 11.72 -5.33
CA PHE A 236 -3.50 10.81 -5.89
C PHE A 236 -3.46 9.41 -5.27
N ARG A 237 -2.51 9.11 -4.38
CA ARG A 237 -2.23 7.77 -3.81
C ARG A 237 -1.57 6.84 -4.83
N TRP A 238 -1.39 5.59 -4.43
CA TRP A 238 -0.67 4.54 -5.17
C TRP A 238 -1.30 4.21 -6.53
N TYR A 239 -2.63 4.19 -6.57
CA TYR A 239 -3.46 3.82 -7.71
C TYR A 239 -4.85 4.41 -7.53
N GLY A 240 -5.65 4.41 -8.59
CA GLY A 240 -7.04 4.84 -8.54
C GLY A 240 -7.86 4.34 -9.72
N SER A 241 -9.17 4.31 -9.54
CA SER A 241 -10.14 3.90 -10.53
C SER A 241 -10.74 5.11 -11.25
N LYS A 242 -11.19 4.89 -12.49
CA LYS A 242 -11.95 5.88 -13.25
C LYS A 242 -13.17 6.33 -12.45
N GLY A 243 -13.30 7.65 -12.31
CA GLY A 243 -14.41 8.27 -11.59
C GLY A 243 -14.17 8.51 -10.12
N ASP A 244 -13.09 7.97 -9.53
CA ASP A 244 -12.69 8.29 -8.16
C ASP A 244 -12.47 9.80 -7.99
N THR A 245 -12.77 10.33 -6.80
CA THR A 245 -12.59 11.75 -6.47
C THR A 245 -11.54 11.92 -5.39
N PHE A 246 -10.58 12.81 -5.64
CA PHE A 246 -9.53 13.19 -4.70
C PHE A 246 -9.68 14.65 -4.29
N ILE A 247 -9.65 14.89 -2.98
CA ILE A 247 -9.78 16.23 -2.39
C ILE A 247 -8.38 16.70 -1.95
N ASP A 248 -7.94 17.89 -2.35
CA ASP A 248 -6.70 18.47 -1.79
C ASP A 248 -6.92 19.07 -0.40
N GLY A 249 -5.82 19.54 0.22
CA GLY A 249 -5.86 20.25 1.50
C GLY A 249 -6.68 21.54 1.48
N ASN A 250 -7.05 22.06 0.31
CA ASN A 250 -7.89 23.24 0.14
C ASN A 250 -9.36 22.88 -0.13
N GLY A 251 -9.72 21.58 -0.14
CA GLY A 251 -11.08 21.13 -0.43
C GLY A 251 -11.42 21.01 -1.92
N LYS A 252 -10.46 21.22 -2.83
CA LYS A 252 -10.72 21.11 -4.28
C LYS A 252 -10.77 19.64 -4.68
N GLU A 253 -11.91 19.27 -5.23
CA GLU A 253 -12.15 17.95 -5.80
C GLU A 253 -11.48 17.78 -7.17
N THR A 254 -10.92 16.61 -7.41
CA THR A 254 -10.31 16.22 -8.68
C THR A 254 -10.78 14.82 -9.02
N LYS A 255 -11.49 14.68 -10.14
CA LYS A 255 -12.00 13.40 -10.61
C LYS A 255 -10.96 12.69 -11.48
N ILE A 256 -10.77 11.40 -11.24
CA ILE A 256 -9.82 10.58 -11.99
C ILE A 256 -10.42 10.20 -13.34
N PRO A 257 -9.72 10.51 -14.46
CA PRO A 257 -10.28 10.29 -15.79
C PRO A 257 -10.30 8.81 -16.19
N GLU A 258 -9.30 8.03 -15.76
CA GLU A 258 -9.06 6.65 -16.16
C GLU A 258 -8.33 5.90 -15.02
N ASN A 259 -8.41 4.56 -15.00
CA ASN A 259 -7.64 3.76 -14.06
C ASN A 259 -6.15 4.02 -14.21
N TYR A 260 -5.42 4.06 -13.09
CA TYR A 260 -3.97 4.15 -13.09
C TYR A 260 -3.37 3.37 -11.91
N ASP A 261 -2.18 2.82 -12.12
CA ASP A 261 -1.40 2.11 -11.10
C ASP A 261 0.06 2.56 -11.15
N LEU A 262 0.52 3.26 -10.10
CA LEU A 262 1.91 3.71 -9.96
C LEU A 262 2.77 2.74 -9.17
N THR A 263 2.17 1.69 -8.59
CA THR A 263 2.89 0.76 -7.70
C THR A 263 4.05 0.04 -8.37
N PRO A 264 4.04 -0.33 -9.67
CA PRO A 264 5.20 -0.96 -10.30
C PRO A 264 6.43 -0.07 -10.31
N PHE A 265 6.25 1.25 -10.47
CA PHE A 265 7.35 2.20 -10.42
C PHE A 265 7.98 2.22 -9.02
N PHE A 266 7.16 2.24 -7.97
CA PHE A 266 7.68 2.22 -6.61
C PHE A 266 8.33 0.89 -6.25
N ALA A 267 7.75 -0.22 -6.69
CA ALA A 267 8.31 -1.54 -6.45
C ALA A 267 9.65 -1.74 -7.18
N LEU A 268 9.86 -1.10 -8.34
CA LEU A 268 11.18 -1.05 -8.98
C LEU A 268 12.25 -0.37 -8.09
N ILE A 269 11.93 0.80 -7.53
CA ILE A 269 12.91 1.62 -6.79
C ILE A 269 13.02 1.26 -5.30
N GLN A 270 12.03 0.55 -4.77
CA GLN A 270 11.96 0.11 -3.37
C GLN A 270 11.52 -1.37 -3.33
N PRO A 271 12.31 -2.28 -3.92
CA PRO A 271 11.89 -3.67 -4.16
C PRO A 271 11.70 -4.48 -2.88
N LYS A 272 12.26 -4.03 -1.75
CA LYS A 272 12.13 -4.70 -0.44
C LYS A 272 11.12 -4.02 0.49
N ASP A 273 10.48 -2.93 0.06
CA ASP A 273 9.51 -2.24 0.89
C ASP A 273 8.18 -3.00 0.93
N LYS A 274 7.78 -3.43 2.14
CA LYS A 274 6.60 -4.26 2.35
C LYS A 274 5.30 -3.53 1.99
N GLU A 275 5.20 -2.22 2.27
CA GLU A 275 4.00 -1.47 1.93
C GLU A 275 3.86 -1.37 0.40
N VAL A 276 4.96 -1.06 -0.28
CA VAL A 276 5.01 -0.99 -1.74
C VAL A 276 4.59 -2.32 -2.39
N LEU A 277 5.15 -3.45 -1.93
CA LEU A 277 4.81 -4.77 -2.45
C LEU A 277 3.36 -5.17 -2.15
N ASN A 278 2.83 -4.82 -0.98
CA ASN A 278 1.42 -5.07 -0.65
C ASN A 278 0.49 -4.23 -1.54
N LYS A 279 0.82 -2.95 -1.78
CA LYS A 279 0.04 -2.08 -2.67
C LYS A 279 0.06 -2.55 -4.12
N LEU A 280 1.19 -3.09 -4.59
CA LEU A 280 1.33 -3.70 -5.91
C LEU A 280 0.31 -4.83 -6.13
N TYR A 281 0.19 -5.73 -5.14
CA TYR A 281 -0.76 -6.84 -5.18
C TYR A 281 -2.21 -6.36 -5.02
N GLU A 282 -2.47 -5.43 -4.08
CA GLU A 282 -3.80 -4.87 -3.81
C GLU A 282 -4.41 -4.20 -5.07
N ALA A 283 -3.61 -3.47 -5.84
CA ALA A 283 -4.05 -2.84 -7.09
C ALA A 283 -4.62 -3.86 -8.09
N ARG A 284 -3.99 -5.04 -8.18
CA ARG A 284 -4.37 -6.10 -9.12
C ARG A 284 -5.55 -6.93 -8.62
N GLN A 285 -5.58 -7.21 -7.31
CA GLN A 285 -6.74 -7.80 -6.64
C GLN A 285 -8.01 -6.97 -6.83
N LYS A 286 -7.89 -5.64 -6.80
CA LYS A 286 -9.01 -4.71 -7.04
C LYS A 286 -9.40 -4.54 -8.51
N GLY A 287 -8.72 -5.20 -9.45
CA GLY A 287 -8.97 -5.07 -10.88
C GLY A 287 -8.58 -3.71 -11.47
N ILE A 288 -7.73 -2.93 -10.79
CA ILE A 288 -7.26 -1.62 -11.28
C ILE A 288 -6.20 -1.81 -12.36
N ALA A 289 -5.33 -2.78 -12.15
CA ALA A 289 -4.34 -3.28 -13.10
C ALA A 289 -4.41 -4.82 -13.18
N SER A 290 -3.79 -5.40 -14.20
CA SER A 290 -3.73 -6.84 -14.38
C SER A 290 -2.28 -7.33 -14.34
N TRP A 291 -2.08 -8.56 -13.90
CA TRP A 291 -0.82 -9.26 -14.10
C TRP A 291 -0.58 -9.50 -15.60
N ASN A 292 0.69 -9.48 -16.01
CA ASN A 292 1.05 -9.88 -17.36
C ASN A 292 0.99 -11.41 -17.48
N PRO A 293 0.80 -11.94 -18.70
CA PRO A 293 0.94 -13.38 -18.96
C PRO A 293 2.32 -13.89 -18.55
N LYS A 294 2.49 -15.22 -18.42
CA LYS A 294 3.83 -15.79 -18.20
C LYS A 294 4.78 -15.39 -19.33
N GLY A 295 6.00 -15.04 -18.98
CA GLY A 295 7.02 -14.60 -19.92
C GLY A 295 8.35 -14.31 -19.23
N ASN A 296 9.40 -14.14 -20.03
CA ASN A 296 10.69 -13.69 -19.55
C ASN A 296 10.69 -12.17 -19.43
N TYR A 297 10.48 -11.66 -18.22
CA TYR A 297 10.51 -10.23 -17.90
C TYR A 297 11.74 -9.92 -17.07
N LEU A 298 12.25 -8.70 -17.20
CA LEU A 298 13.40 -8.21 -16.44
C LEU A 298 13.16 -8.26 -14.91
N HIS A 299 11.91 -7.99 -14.50
CA HIS A 299 11.51 -8.00 -13.10
C HIS A 299 10.25 -8.85 -12.91
N PRO A 300 10.38 -10.19 -12.82
CA PRO A 300 9.23 -11.09 -12.72
C PRO A 300 8.27 -10.73 -11.58
N TYR A 301 8.81 -10.28 -10.44
CA TYR A 301 8.02 -9.88 -9.26
C TYR A 301 7.11 -8.65 -9.46
N LEU A 302 7.39 -7.82 -10.46
CA LEU A 302 6.55 -6.68 -10.85
C LEU A 302 5.53 -7.07 -11.93
N SER A 303 5.89 -8.07 -12.73
CA SER A 303 5.27 -8.38 -14.02
C SER A 303 4.23 -9.48 -13.92
N THR A 304 4.56 -10.59 -13.27
CA THR A 304 3.72 -11.79 -13.22
C THR A 304 3.33 -12.11 -11.79
N LYS A 305 2.18 -12.77 -11.64
CA LYS A 305 1.67 -13.18 -10.33
C LYS A 305 2.59 -14.20 -9.66
N GLU A 306 3.02 -15.20 -10.43
CA GLU A 306 3.99 -16.21 -10.02
C GLU A 306 5.29 -15.55 -9.56
N GLY A 307 5.87 -14.66 -10.36
CA GLY A 307 7.08 -13.94 -9.99
C GLY A 307 6.92 -13.11 -8.72
N TYR A 308 5.74 -12.52 -8.49
CA TYR A 308 5.44 -11.80 -7.25
C TYR A 308 5.41 -12.74 -6.05
N VAL A 309 4.68 -13.86 -6.16
CA VAL A 309 4.53 -14.85 -5.08
C VAL A 309 5.88 -15.46 -4.71
N ASP A 310 6.70 -15.82 -5.70
CA ASP A 310 8.04 -16.37 -5.46
C ASP A 310 8.98 -15.38 -4.78
N TYR A 311 8.86 -14.10 -5.13
CA TYR A 311 9.67 -13.04 -4.55
C TYR A 311 9.22 -12.66 -3.14
N ILE A 312 7.91 -12.51 -2.91
CA ILE A 312 7.38 -12.13 -1.61
C ILE A 312 7.62 -13.22 -0.56
N LYS A 313 7.61 -14.51 -0.94
CA LYS A 313 8.03 -15.64 -0.07
C LYS A 313 9.44 -15.45 0.49
N GLN A 314 10.33 -14.76 -0.23
CA GLN A 314 11.72 -14.51 0.20
C GLN A 314 11.87 -13.22 1.01
N VAL A 315 11.13 -12.17 0.62
CA VAL A 315 11.29 -10.81 1.18
C VAL A 315 10.36 -10.55 2.37
N ASP A 316 9.17 -11.13 2.37
CA ASP A 316 8.18 -11.01 3.45
C ASP A 316 7.36 -12.33 3.58
N PRO A 317 7.95 -13.38 4.18
CA PRO A 317 7.29 -14.68 4.34
C PRO A 317 5.94 -14.64 5.06
N GLU A 318 5.70 -13.61 5.86
CA GLU A 318 4.45 -13.39 6.61
C GLU A 318 3.41 -12.57 5.83
N SER A 319 3.69 -12.23 4.57
CA SER A 319 2.78 -11.43 3.75
C SER A 319 1.40 -12.11 3.65
N PRO A 320 0.29 -11.36 3.80
CA PRO A 320 -1.06 -11.90 3.65
C PRO A 320 -1.37 -12.36 2.21
N HIS A 321 -0.47 -12.07 1.26
CA HIS A 321 -0.60 -12.43 -0.15
C HIS A 321 0.09 -13.76 -0.49
N ILE A 322 0.71 -14.42 0.49
CA ILE A 322 1.24 -15.77 0.35
C ILE A 322 0.14 -16.76 0.74
N PRO A 323 -0.17 -17.77 -0.09
CA PRO A 323 -0.98 -18.91 0.32
C PRO A 323 -0.37 -19.54 1.57
N LYS A 324 -1.08 -19.52 2.70
CA LYS A 324 -0.66 -20.26 3.90
C LYS A 324 -0.98 -21.74 3.71
N VAL A 325 -0.13 -22.41 2.95
CA VAL A 325 -0.24 -23.82 2.57
C VAL A 325 1.08 -24.53 2.85
N ASP A 326 1.00 -25.81 3.16
CA ASP A 326 2.15 -26.69 3.37
C ASP A 326 2.78 -27.10 2.03
N ILE A 327 1.96 -27.20 0.96
CA ILE A 327 2.36 -27.71 -0.35
C ILE A 327 1.80 -26.82 -1.47
N ASP A 328 2.60 -26.59 -2.51
CA ASP A 328 2.23 -25.92 -3.76
C ASP A 328 2.50 -26.89 -4.92
N ILE A 329 1.45 -27.36 -5.60
CA ILE A 329 1.52 -28.47 -6.57
C ILE A 329 0.52 -28.31 -7.71
N THR A 330 0.83 -28.85 -8.89
CA THR A 330 -0.16 -28.91 -9.98
C THR A 330 -1.06 -30.14 -9.86
N ALA A 331 -2.30 -30.04 -10.35
CA ALA A 331 -3.23 -31.19 -10.35
C ALA A 331 -2.63 -32.45 -11.05
N PRO A 332 -1.94 -32.35 -12.20
CA PRO A 332 -1.29 -33.51 -12.81
C PRO A 332 -0.16 -34.12 -11.97
N GLU A 333 0.66 -33.30 -11.30
CA GLU A 333 1.73 -33.80 -10.43
C GLU A 333 1.16 -34.52 -9.22
N LEU A 334 0.16 -33.93 -8.56
CA LEU A 334 -0.51 -34.53 -7.42
C LEU A 334 -1.12 -35.88 -7.80
N TYR A 335 -1.88 -35.94 -8.89
CA TYR A 335 -2.52 -37.18 -9.34
C TYR A 335 -1.49 -38.27 -9.66
N ARG A 336 -0.43 -37.93 -10.41
CA ARG A 336 0.62 -38.89 -10.77
C ARG A 336 1.39 -39.41 -9.56
N ALA A 337 1.53 -38.61 -8.50
CA ALA A 337 2.15 -39.09 -7.27
C ALA A 337 1.31 -40.20 -6.61
N TYR A 338 -0.02 -40.03 -6.56
CA TYR A 338 -0.95 -41.07 -6.10
C TYR A 338 -0.99 -42.29 -7.01
N GLU A 339 -0.97 -42.10 -8.33
CA GLU A 339 -0.91 -43.20 -9.30
C GLU A 339 0.37 -44.03 -9.16
N ALA A 340 1.51 -43.37 -8.90
CA ALA A 340 2.79 -44.04 -8.77
C ALA A 340 2.92 -44.83 -7.46
N ASN A 341 2.48 -44.25 -6.34
CA ASN A 341 2.49 -44.90 -5.03
C ASN A 341 1.54 -44.21 -4.05
N GLU A 342 0.33 -44.73 -3.92
CA GLU A 342 -0.71 -44.18 -3.03
C GLU A 342 -0.26 -44.11 -1.57
N VAL A 343 0.45 -45.11 -1.05
CA VAL A 343 0.87 -45.13 0.38
C VAL A 343 1.86 -44.01 0.65
N PHE A 344 2.85 -43.83 -0.23
CA PHE A 344 3.81 -42.74 -0.12
C PHE A 344 3.14 -41.37 -0.32
N ALA A 345 2.21 -41.28 -1.29
CA ALA A 345 1.47 -40.06 -1.52
C ALA A 345 0.58 -39.67 -0.32
N ASP A 346 -0.05 -40.64 0.35
CA ASP A 346 -0.81 -40.41 1.58
C ASP A 346 0.11 -39.87 2.69
N GLU A 347 1.30 -40.46 2.89
CA GLU A 347 2.29 -39.93 3.84
C GLU A 347 2.73 -38.51 3.51
N GLU A 348 2.89 -38.19 2.21
CA GLU A 348 3.39 -36.90 1.79
C GLU A 348 2.34 -35.80 1.62
N TYR A 349 1.08 -36.12 1.38
CA TYR A 349 0.09 -35.12 0.98
C TYR A 349 -1.17 -35.12 1.85
N LYS A 350 -1.62 -36.26 2.36
CA LYS A 350 -2.90 -36.36 3.07
C LYS A 350 -2.89 -35.59 4.38
N GLY A 351 -3.97 -34.86 4.64
CA GLY A 351 -4.13 -34.00 5.81
C GLY A 351 -3.30 -32.70 5.75
N LYS A 352 -2.52 -32.46 4.70
CA LYS A 352 -1.77 -31.22 4.52
C LYS A 352 -2.59 -30.21 3.71
N LYS A 353 -2.49 -28.93 4.09
CA LYS A 353 -3.13 -27.84 3.36
C LYS A 353 -2.29 -27.52 2.13
N MET A 354 -2.89 -27.49 0.95
CA MET A 354 -2.17 -27.32 -0.31
C MET A 354 -2.84 -26.32 -1.25
N ALA A 355 -2.03 -25.63 -2.04
CA ALA A 355 -2.46 -24.90 -3.22
C ALA A 355 -2.33 -25.83 -4.43
N VAL A 356 -3.46 -26.16 -5.07
CA VAL A 356 -3.50 -26.99 -6.27
C VAL A 356 -3.84 -26.13 -7.48
N THR A 357 -2.91 -26.03 -8.41
CA THR A 357 -3.12 -25.32 -9.68
C THR A 357 -3.50 -26.29 -10.79
N GLY A 358 -4.59 -26.01 -11.51
CA GLY A 358 -5.04 -26.86 -12.60
C GLY A 358 -5.98 -26.17 -13.58
N VAL A 359 -6.35 -26.90 -14.65
CA VAL A 359 -7.34 -26.44 -15.63
C VAL A 359 -8.69 -27.05 -15.30
N VAL A 360 -9.73 -26.24 -15.20
CA VAL A 360 -11.09 -26.67 -14.88
C VAL A 360 -11.64 -27.56 -15.99
N GLY A 361 -11.81 -28.85 -15.68
CA GLY A 361 -12.48 -29.81 -16.56
C GLY A 361 -13.99 -29.84 -16.35
N ASN A 362 -14.42 -29.84 -15.09
CA ASN A 362 -15.82 -29.84 -14.73
C ASN A 362 -16.12 -28.97 -13.50
N ILE A 363 -17.34 -28.46 -13.43
CA ILE A 363 -17.88 -27.73 -12.28
C ILE A 363 -19.26 -28.34 -12.04
N GLY A 364 -19.55 -28.75 -10.81
CA GLY A 364 -20.81 -29.42 -10.52
C GLY A 364 -21.08 -29.57 -9.05
N LYS A 365 -22.06 -30.41 -8.75
CA LYS A 365 -22.38 -30.85 -7.40
C LYS A 365 -22.41 -32.36 -7.35
N ASP A 366 -22.01 -32.94 -6.23
CA ASP A 366 -22.12 -34.37 -6.01
C ASP A 366 -23.57 -34.78 -5.63
N ILE A 367 -23.75 -36.07 -5.34
CA ILE A 367 -25.06 -36.63 -4.94
C ILE A 367 -25.58 -36.11 -3.60
N LEU A 368 -24.72 -35.47 -2.79
CA LEU A 368 -25.04 -34.85 -1.51
C LEU A 368 -25.20 -33.33 -1.64
N ASP A 369 -25.25 -32.80 -2.87
CA ASP A 369 -25.35 -31.38 -3.20
C ASP A 369 -24.09 -30.55 -2.84
N ASN A 370 -22.95 -31.21 -2.56
CA ASN A 370 -21.69 -30.50 -2.29
C ASN A 370 -21.09 -29.97 -3.60
N PRO A 371 -20.80 -28.66 -3.71
CA PRO A 371 -20.20 -28.08 -4.90
C PRO A 371 -18.73 -28.48 -5.04
N TYR A 372 -18.31 -28.81 -6.26
CA TYR A 372 -16.92 -29.14 -6.58
C TYR A 372 -16.45 -28.55 -7.90
N ILE A 373 -15.12 -28.35 -7.98
CA ILE A 373 -14.40 -28.07 -9.22
C ILE A 373 -13.47 -29.26 -9.47
N SER A 374 -13.58 -29.87 -10.65
CA SER A 374 -12.69 -30.95 -11.10
C SER A 374 -11.60 -30.37 -11.98
N LEU A 375 -10.35 -30.50 -11.54
CA LEU A 375 -9.16 -30.10 -12.28
C LEU A 375 -8.71 -31.27 -13.15
N ARG A 376 -8.73 -31.07 -14.47
CA ARG A 376 -8.45 -32.11 -15.46
C ARG A 376 -6.97 -32.49 -15.45
N VAL A 377 -6.69 -33.79 -15.35
CA VAL A 377 -5.36 -34.37 -15.56
C VAL A 377 -5.33 -35.10 -16.90
N ASP A 378 -6.28 -36.02 -17.12
CA ASP A 378 -6.50 -36.71 -18.39
C ASP A 378 -8.02 -36.94 -18.63
N TYR A 379 -8.40 -37.76 -19.60
CA TYR A 379 -9.79 -37.98 -20.02
C TYR A 379 -10.67 -38.56 -18.88
N PHE A 380 -10.08 -39.40 -18.02
CA PHE A 380 -10.77 -40.06 -16.89
C PHE A 380 -10.14 -39.76 -15.53
N GLN A 381 -9.09 -38.92 -15.50
CA GLN A 381 -8.30 -38.66 -14.30
C GLN A 381 -8.44 -37.18 -13.91
N SER A 382 -8.78 -36.92 -12.65
CA SER A 382 -8.93 -35.57 -12.15
C SER A 382 -8.58 -35.41 -10.67
N VAL A 383 -8.35 -34.16 -10.28
CA VAL A 383 -8.30 -33.75 -8.88
C VAL A 383 -9.60 -33.01 -8.57
N ASN A 384 -10.42 -33.57 -7.67
CA ASN A 384 -11.71 -33.02 -7.31
C ASN A 384 -11.59 -32.17 -6.04
N CYS A 385 -11.87 -30.89 -6.18
CA CYS A 385 -11.80 -29.89 -5.12
C CYS A 385 -13.21 -29.55 -4.63
N TYR A 386 -13.52 -29.92 -3.38
CA TYR A 386 -14.84 -29.74 -2.77
C TYR A 386 -14.90 -28.48 -1.92
N PHE A 387 -15.94 -27.67 -2.13
CA PHE A 387 -16.13 -26.39 -1.47
C PHE A 387 -17.30 -26.46 -0.50
N SER A 388 -17.26 -25.63 0.55
CA SER A 388 -18.44 -25.39 1.39
C SER A 388 -19.48 -24.53 0.66
N ASP A 389 -20.76 -24.67 1.03
CA ASP A 389 -21.89 -23.92 0.42
C ASP A 389 -21.72 -22.40 0.44
N LYS A 390 -20.92 -21.88 1.38
CA LYS A 390 -20.62 -20.45 1.52
C LYS A 390 -19.85 -19.89 0.30
N ASN A 391 -19.21 -20.76 -0.48
CA ASN A 391 -18.37 -20.38 -1.62
C ASN A 391 -19.11 -20.43 -2.98
N ASN A 392 -20.40 -20.77 -2.99
CA ASN A 392 -21.21 -20.93 -4.22
C ASN A 392 -21.19 -19.70 -5.15
N LYS A 393 -21.15 -18.47 -4.61
CA LYS A 393 -21.04 -17.24 -5.43
C LYS A 393 -19.71 -17.15 -6.18
N ILE A 394 -18.62 -17.61 -5.58
CA ILE A 394 -17.29 -17.53 -6.19
C ILE A 394 -17.14 -18.60 -7.26
N ILE A 395 -17.59 -19.83 -6.96
CA ILE A 395 -17.60 -20.95 -7.92
C ILE A 395 -18.42 -20.61 -9.17
N SER A 396 -19.52 -19.86 -9.02
CA SER A 396 -20.37 -19.45 -10.14
C SER A 396 -19.70 -18.55 -11.19
N GLN A 397 -18.56 -17.95 -10.85
CA GLN A 397 -17.79 -17.07 -11.75
C GLN A 397 -16.73 -17.83 -12.55
N ILE A 398 -16.51 -19.11 -12.25
CA ILE A 398 -15.48 -19.94 -12.89
C ILE A 398 -16.06 -20.65 -14.11
N SER A 399 -15.26 -20.71 -15.18
CA SER A 399 -15.64 -21.35 -16.44
C SER A 399 -14.77 -22.58 -16.73
N LYS A 400 -15.36 -23.57 -17.42
CA LYS A 400 -14.59 -24.70 -17.95
C LYS A 400 -13.45 -24.21 -18.85
N GLY A 401 -12.28 -24.84 -18.76
CA GLY A 401 -11.07 -24.45 -19.47
C GLY A 401 -10.26 -23.34 -18.80
N GLN A 402 -10.79 -22.68 -17.76
CA GLN A 402 -10.04 -21.71 -16.97
C GLN A 402 -8.93 -22.40 -16.16
N LYS A 403 -7.75 -21.78 -16.07
CA LYS A 403 -6.71 -22.19 -15.13
C LYS A 403 -6.99 -21.50 -13.79
N VAL A 404 -7.05 -22.26 -12.71
CA VAL A 404 -7.35 -21.78 -11.36
C VAL A 404 -6.35 -22.34 -10.35
N THR A 405 -6.23 -21.67 -9.21
CA THR A 405 -5.52 -22.18 -8.03
C THR A 405 -6.51 -22.29 -6.88
N ILE A 406 -6.63 -23.49 -6.32
CA ILE A 406 -7.55 -23.80 -5.24
C ILE A 406 -6.73 -24.19 -4.02
N ILE A 407 -7.03 -23.58 -2.88
CA ILE A 407 -6.42 -23.95 -1.61
C ILE A 407 -7.38 -24.88 -0.88
N GLY A 408 -6.90 -26.01 -0.35
CA GLY A 408 -7.70 -26.92 0.46
C GLY A 408 -6.84 -27.98 1.14
N GLU A 409 -7.46 -28.90 1.86
CA GLU A 409 -6.79 -30.01 2.54
C GLU A 409 -6.88 -31.28 1.68
N CYS A 410 -5.78 -31.98 1.47
CA CYS A 410 -5.81 -33.22 0.69
C CYS A 410 -6.39 -34.37 1.51
N ALA A 411 -7.43 -35.02 0.98
CA ALA A 411 -8.11 -36.15 1.61
C ALA A 411 -7.59 -37.52 1.12
N GLY A 412 -6.68 -37.53 0.15
CA GLY A 412 -6.17 -38.75 -0.48
C GLY A 412 -6.84 -39.10 -1.81
N LEU A 413 -6.46 -40.24 -2.37
CA LEU A 413 -7.12 -40.85 -3.52
C LEU A 413 -8.43 -41.53 -3.06
N THR A 414 -9.55 -41.22 -3.70
CA THR A 414 -10.85 -41.87 -3.45
C THR A 414 -11.40 -42.40 -4.77
N LEU A 415 -11.61 -43.71 -4.86
CA LEU A 415 -11.98 -44.41 -6.09
C LEU A 415 -10.97 -44.13 -7.22
N THR A 416 -11.28 -43.18 -8.11
CA THR A 416 -10.50 -42.84 -9.29
C THR A 416 -9.88 -41.45 -9.23
N ASP A 417 -10.27 -40.61 -8.27
CA ASP A 417 -9.90 -39.20 -8.23
C ASP A 417 -9.19 -38.85 -6.94
N VAL A 418 -8.20 -37.95 -7.02
CA VAL A 418 -7.60 -37.37 -5.82
C VAL A 418 -8.53 -36.29 -5.30
N VAL A 419 -8.84 -36.33 -4.01
CA VAL A 419 -9.81 -35.44 -3.38
C VAL A 419 -9.09 -34.38 -2.55
N VAL A 420 -9.52 -33.13 -2.73
CA VAL A 420 -9.16 -31.99 -1.89
C VAL A 420 -10.44 -31.43 -1.29
N GLN A 421 -10.47 -31.23 0.02
CA GLN A 421 -11.62 -30.78 0.79
C GLN A 421 -11.39 -29.38 1.37
N ASP A 422 -12.45 -28.80 1.93
CA ASP A 422 -12.46 -27.47 2.54
C ASP A 422 -11.87 -26.40 1.62
N CYS A 423 -12.22 -26.48 0.34
CA CYS A 423 -11.61 -25.65 -0.68
C CYS A 423 -12.07 -24.19 -0.61
N GLU A 424 -11.09 -23.31 -0.80
CA GLU A 424 -11.27 -21.89 -1.07
C GLU A 424 -10.61 -21.56 -2.41
N LEU A 425 -11.30 -20.76 -3.23
CA LEU A 425 -10.70 -20.28 -4.46
C LEU A 425 -9.66 -19.22 -4.09
N TRP A 426 -8.42 -19.49 -4.44
CA TRP A 426 -7.35 -18.51 -4.29
C TRP A 426 -7.22 -17.66 -5.56
N GLU A 427 -7.30 -18.28 -6.75
CA GLU A 427 -7.14 -17.62 -8.06
C GLU A 427 -7.98 -18.22 -9.19
#